data_AF-X1VLX3-F1
#
_entry.id   AF-X1VLX3-F1
#
_cell.length_a   1.000
_cell.length_b   1.000
_cell.length_c   1.000
_cell.angle_alpha   90.00
_cell.angle_beta   90.00
_cell.angle_gamma   90.00
#
_symmetry.space_group_name_H-M   'P 1'
#
loop_
_entity.id
_entity.type
_entity.pdbx_description
1 polymer ?
#
loop_
_entity_poly.entity_id
_entity_poly.type
_entity_poly.pdbx_seq_one_letter_code
_entity_poly.pdbx_strand_id
1 'polypeptide(L)' 'DPIRNVAVVNEALCEGCGTCAGACPSGAMQHKNFTKKQLFDMVEVATEKY' A
#
# COMPACT_ATOMS: atom_id res chain seq x y z
N ASP A 1 -14.97 -0.82 -9.75
CA ASP A 1 -15.65 -1.75 -10.65
C ASP A 1 -17.16 -1.62 -10.43
N PRO A 2 -17.90 -1.08 -11.42
CA PRO A 2 -19.34 -0.85 -11.30
C PRO A 2 -20.16 -2.15 -11.19
N ILE A 3 -19.59 -3.30 -11.58
CA ILE A 3 -20.26 -4.60 -11.48
C ILE A 3 -20.01 -5.21 -10.10
N ARG A 4 -18.77 -5.08 -9.59
CA ARG A 4 -18.34 -5.74 -8.34
C ARG A 4 -18.45 -4.86 -7.09
N ASN A 5 -18.80 -3.57 -7.24
CA ASN A 5 -18.85 -2.57 -6.17
C ASN A 5 -17.54 -2.50 -5.34
N VAL A 6 -16.39 -2.57 -6.01
CA VAL A 6 -15.06 -2.46 -5.38
C VAL A 6 -14.27 -1.28 -5.95
N ALA A 7 -13.39 -0.71 -5.12
CA ALA A 7 -12.43 0.29 -5.59
C ALA A 7 -11.37 -0.34 -6.50
N VAL A 8 -11.01 0.34 -7.59
CA VAL A 8 -10.00 -0.13 -8.57
C VAL A 8 -9.11 1.05 -8.93
N VAL A 9 -7.79 0.82 -8.97
CA VAL A 9 -6.81 1.83 -9.37
C VAL A 9 -6.71 1.85 -10.89
N ASN A 10 -6.71 3.06 -11.48
CA ASN A 10 -6.30 3.25 -12.86
C ASN A 10 -4.77 3.37 -12.90
N GLU A 11 -4.10 2.32 -13.37
CA GLU A 11 -2.63 2.25 -13.42
C GLU A 11 -2.00 3.32 -14.32
N ALA A 12 -2.71 3.78 -15.35
CA ALA A 12 -2.20 4.81 -16.25
C ALA A 12 -2.17 6.22 -15.61
N LEU A 13 -2.90 6.43 -14.50
CA LEU A 13 -2.94 7.68 -13.74
C LEU A 13 -2.22 7.58 -12.39
N CYS A 14 -1.71 6.40 -12.04
CA CYS A 14 -1.14 6.14 -10.73
C CYS A 14 0.31 6.62 -10.68
N GLU A 15 0.58 7.69 -9.93
CA GLU A 15 1.94 8.23 -9.72
C GLU A 15 2.74 7.49 -8.64
N GLY A 16 2.17 6.45 -8.02
CA GLY A 16 2.89 5.66 -7.01
C GLY A 16 3.14 6.36 -5.66
N CYS A 17 2.31 7.34 -5.26
CA CYS A 17 2.52 8.07 -4.00
C CYS A 17 2.19 7.27 -2.72
N GLY A 18 1.43 6.17 -2.84
CA GLY A 18 1.08 5.31 -1.71
C GLY A 18 -0.03 5.79 -0.77
N THR A 19 -0.55 7.03 -0.93
CA THR A 19 -1.58 7.61 -0.05
C THR A 19 -2.82 6.73 0.08
N CYS A 20 -3.31 6.16 -1.02
CA CYS A 20 -4.48 5.27 -0.99
C CYS A 20 -4.23 3.98 -0.20
N ALA A 21 -3.02 3.40 -0.28
CA ALA A 21 -2.65 2.20 0.46
C ALA A 21 -2.48 2.47 1.97
N GLY A 22 -1.95 3.65 2.34
CA GLY A 22 -1.81 4.05 3.73
C GLY A 22 -3.13 4.45 4.40
N ALA A 23 -4.04 5.11 3.65
CA ALA A 23 -5.32 5.59 4.19
C ALA A 23 -6.42 4.51 4.19
N CYS A 24 -6.26 3.40 3.48
CA CYS A 24 -7.32 2.40 3.30
C CYS A 24 -7.65 1.70 4.64
N PRO A 25 -8.85 1.90 5.21
CA PRO A 25 -9.21 1.35 6.52
C PRO A 25 -9.41 -0.17 6.48
N SER A 26 -9.82 -0.72 5.33
CA SER A 26 -9.95 -2.17 5.14
C SER A 26 -8.60 -2.86 4.91
N GLY A 27 -7.54 -2.09 4.62
CA GLY A 27 -6.24 -2.62 4.25
C GLY A 27 -6.21 -3.35 2.90
N ALA A 28 -7.25 -3.22 2.07
CA ALA A 28 -7.37 -3.92 0.79
C ALA A 28 -6.38 -3.40 -0.27
N MET A 29 -6.00 -2.12 -0.19
CA MET A 29 -5.04 -1.52 -1.11
C MET A 29 -3.60 -1.85 -0.72
N GLN A 30 -2.75 -2.09 -1.72
CA GLN A 30 -1.32 -2.33 -1.53
C GLN A 30 -0.50 -1.61 -2.60
N HIS A 31 0.63 -1.06 -2.20
CA HIS A 31 1.61 -0.48 -3.13
C HIS A 31 2.49 -1.59 -3.72
N LYS A 32 2.75 -1.57 -5.03
CA LYS A 32 3.45 -2.66 -5.74
C LYS A 32 4.89 -2.92 -5.27
N ASN A 33 5.64 -1.85 -4.97
CA ASN A 33 7.06 -1.93 -4.60
C ASN A 33 7.37 -1.41 -3.19
N PHE A 34 6.32 -1.11 -2.42
CA PHE A 34 6.41 -0.67 -1.02
C PHE A 34 5.31 -1.35 -0.24
N THR A 35 5.31 -2.69 -0.28
CA THR A 35 4.33 -3.48 0.45
C THR A 35 4.49 -3.23 1.95
N LYS A 36 3.40 -3.44 2.71
CA LYS A 36 3.45 -3.36 4.18
C LYS A 36 4.57 -4.23 4.75
N LYS A 37 4.74 -5.45 4.25
CA LYS A 37 5.80 -6.35 4.70
C LYS A 37 7.18 -5.73 4.50
N GLN A 38 7.50 -5.28 3.29
CA GLN A 38 8.78 -4.65 2.99
C GLN A 38 9.05 -3.45 3.91
N LEU A 39 8.05 -2.59 4.14
CA LEU A 39 8.20 -1.44 5.04
C LEU A 39 8.49 -1.86 6.49
N PHE A 40 7.73 -2.83 7.01
CA PHE A 40 7.94 -3.29 8.39
C PHE A 40 9.26 -4.05 8.56
N ASP A 41 9.68 -4.84 7.58
CA ASP A 41 10.99 -5.50 7.59
C ASP A 41 12.12 -4.45 7.70
N MET A 42 12.02 -3.33 6.96
CA MET A 42 13.00 -2.24 7.03
C MET A 42 13.00 -1.54 8.40
N VAL A 43 11.82 -1.31 8.98
CA VAL A 43 11.70 -0.70 10.32
C VAL A 43 12.30 -1.61 11.37
N GLU A 44 11.96 -2.89 11.34
CA GLU A 44 12.46 -3.90 12.30
C GLU A 44 13.98 -3.90 12.34
N VAL A 45 14.64 -4.01 11.18
CA VAL A 45 16.11 -3.96 11.08
C VAL A 45 16.67 -2.61 11.56
N ALA A 46 16.01 -1.50 11.23
CA ALA A 46 16.45 -0.18 11.68
C ALA A 46 16.31 0.02 13.20
N THR A 47 15.38 -0.69 13.83
CA THR A 47 15.08 -0.58 15.27
C THR A 47 15.65 -1.70 16.14
N GLU A 48 16.21 -2.77 15.57
CA GLU A 48 16.64 -4.00 16.29
C GLU A 48 17.59 -3.75 17.48
N LYS A 49 18.32 -2.64 17.49
CA LYS A 49 19.31 -2.28 18.52
C LYS A 49 18.88 -1.13 19.46
N TYR A 50 17.65 -0.65 19.34
CA TYR A 50 17.02 0.30 20.28
C TYR A 50 16.12 -0.46 21.25
#